data_AF-A0A8B7IF67-F1
#
_entry.id   AF-A0A8B7IF67-F1
#
_cell.length_a   1.000
_cell.length_b   1.000
_cell.length_c   1.000
_cell.angle_alpha   90.00
_cell.angle_beta   90.00
_cell.angle_gamma   90.00
#
_symmetry.space_group_name_H-M   'P 1'
#
loop_
_entity.id
_entity.type
_entity.pdbx_description
1 polymer ?
#
loop_
_entity_poly.entity_id
_entity_poly.type
_entity_poly.pdbx_seq_one_letter_code
_entity_poly.pdbx_strand_id
1 'polypeptide(L)'
;VEWIQQQVVKRRIKRDYKPGGTQSTYFNDPKWPSMWYMDSQASFDVNGNDFDPMPRYDASNENKHGTRCAGEVAATANNSHCTVGIAFNAKIGGVRMLDGDVTDMVEAKSLSLNPQHIHIYSASWGPDDDGKTVDGPASLARQAFENGIRMGRRGLGSVFVWASGNGGRSRDHCSCDGYTNSIYTISISSTAESGKKPWYLEECASTLATTYSSGESYDRKIITTDLRQRCTDSHTGTSASAPMAAGIIALALEANPFLTWRDIQHIIVRTSRAGHLNANDWKTNAAGYKGELPFFFFAIR
;
A
#
# COMPACT_ATOMS: atom_id res chain seq x y z
N VAL A 1 27.79 12.49 -26.09
CA VAL A 1 26.34 12.42 -26.35
C VAL A 1 25.68 12.15 -25.02
N GLU A 2 25.19 13.20 -24.36
CA GLU A 2 24.34 13.05 -23.17
C GLU A 2 23.09 12.30 -23.62
N TRP A 3 22.97 11.07 -23.16
CA TRP A 3 21.77 10.26 -23.37
C TRP A 3 20.70 10.83 -22.43
N ILE A 4 19.97 11.84 -22.90
CA ILE A 4 18.64 12.13 -22.38
C ILE A 4 17.81 10.88 -22.68
N GLN A 5 17.73 9.97 -21.71
CA GLN A 5 16.82 8.85 -21.75
C GLN A 5 15.42 9.46 -21.74
N GLN A 6 14.77 9.45 -22.90
CA GLN A 6 13.45 10.02 -23.12
C GLN A 6 12.51 9.48 -22.03
N GLN A 7 12.16 10.33 -21.06
CA GLN A 7 11.26 9.96 -19.98
C GLN A 7 9.88 9.78 -20.60
N VAL A 8 9.40 8.54 -20.65
CA VAL A 8 8.04 8.25 -21.10
C VAL A 8 7.12 8.47 -19.91
N VAL A 9 6.15 9.37 -20.07
CA VAL A 9 5.04 9.49 -19.12
C VAL A 9 4.27 8.18 -19.17
N LYS A 10 4.21 7.48 -18.05
CA LYS A 10 3.44 6.25 -17.91
C LYS A 10 2.12 6.58 -17.23
N ARG A 11 1.04 6.00 -17.73
CA ARG A 11 -0.22 6.03 -17.00
C ARG A 11 -0.06 5.13 -15.78
N ARG A 12 -0.22 5.71 -14.59
CA ARG A 12 -0.28 4.98 -13.33
C ARG A 12 -1.62 5.25 -12.70
N ILE A 13 -2.37 4.19 -12.42
CA ILE A 13 -3.66 4.31 -11.77
C ILE A 13 -3.47 4.12 -10.27
N LYS A 14 -4.06 5.07 -9.56
CA LYS A 14 -4.29 4.98 -8.13
C LYS A 14 -5.42 3.99 -7.86
N ARG A 15 -5.17 2.97 -7.06
CA ARG A 15 -6.12 1.90 -6.74
C ARG A 15 -7.20 2.37 -5.75
N ASP A 16 -8.15 3.19 -6.17
CA ASP A 16 -9.31 3.61 -5.36
C ASP A 16 -10.61 2.93 -5.86
N TYR A 17 -11.40 2.30 -4.99
CA TYR A 17 -12.77 1.87 -5.33
C TYR A 17 -13.81 2.84 -4.78
N LYS A 18 -14.73 3.32 -5.63
CA LYS A 18 -15.80 4.28 -5.26
C LYS A 18 -17.19 3.59 -5.17
N PRO A 19 -17.66 3.14 -3.99
CA PRO A 19 -19.07 2.88 -3.79
C PRO A 19 -19.82 4.16 -3.38
N GLY A 20 -21.03 4.36 -3.91
CA GLY A 20 -21.90 5.49 -3.57
C GLY A 20 -22.44 5.43 -2.13
N GLY A 21 -22.57 6.59 -1.50
CA GLY A 21 -23.12 6.79 -0.16
C GLY A 21 -22.05 7.09 0.91
N THR A 22 -22.11 8.28 1.52
CA THR A 22 -21.20 8.70 2.61
C THR A 22 -22.00 9.03 3.87
N GLN A 23 -21.66 8.42 5.00
CA GLN A 23 -21.83 9.05 6.30
C GLN A 23 -20.45 9.63 6.68
N SER A 24 -20.41 10.93 6.97
CA SER A 24 -19.17 11.65 7.27
C SER A 24 -19.34 12.33 8.61
N THR A 25 -18.49 11.97 9.57
CA THR A 25 -18.31 12.71 10.82
C THR A 25 -17.20 13.74 10.63
N TYR A 26 -17.45 14.98 11.07
CA TYR A 26 -16.46 16.05 11.05
C TYR A 26 -15.40 15.80 12.12
N PHE A 27 -14.14 15.82 11.72
CA PHE A 27 -12.98 15.86 12.59
C PHE A 27 -12.40 17.29 12.52
N ASN A 28 -11.94 17.83 13.65
CA ASN A 28 -11.44 19.21 13.73
C ASN A 28 -10.11 19.18 14.47
N ASP A 29 -9.03 18.92 13.74
CA ASP A 29 -7.67 19.08 14.23
C ASP A 29 -7.14 20.44 13.75
N PRO A 30 -7.05 21.45 14.65
CA PRO A 30 -6.61 22.79 14.29
C PRO A 30 -5.15 22.85 13.81
N LYS A 31 -4.37 21.77 13.95
CA LYS A 31 -2.99 21.66 13.44
C LYS A 31 -2.86 20.79 12.18
N TRP A 32 -3.94 20.22 11.67
CA TRP A 32 -3.97 19.46 10.42
C TRP A 32 -3.45 20.22 9.18
N PRO A 33 -3.65 21.56 9.02
CA PRO A 33 -3.16 22.28 7.84
C PRO A 33 -1.66 22.23 7.65
N SER A 34 -0.90 21.83 8.67
CA SER A 34 0.57 21.73 8.64
C SER A 34 1.07 20.30 8.80
N MET A 35 0.17 19.30 8.96
CA MET A 35 0.49 17.90 9.28
C MET A 35 1.72 17.78 10.19
N TRP A 36 1.77 18.56 11.28
CA TRP A 36 2.96 18.66 12.16
C TRP A 36 3.44 17.32 12.73
N TYR A 37 2.59 16.29 12.68
CA TYR A 37 2.87 14.92 13.10
C TYR A 37 3.50 14.07 11.98
N MET A 38 3.45 14.51 10.72
CA MET A 38 4.16 13.85 9.64
C MET A 38 5.65 14.08 9.78
N ASP A 39 6.40 12.99 9.65
CA ASP A 39 7.84 13.04 9.64
C ASP A 39 8.31 13.67 8.32
N SER A 40 8.92 14.85 8.41
CA SER A 40 9.45 15.59 7.26
C SER A 40 10.56 14.82 6.54
N GLN A 41 11.28 13.93 7.22
CA GLN A 41 12.28 13.06 6.58
C GLN A 41 11.65 11.82 5.93
N ALA A 42 10.37 11.56 6.18
CA ALA A 42 9.59 10.53 5.49
C ALA A 42 8.63 11.13 4.43
N SER A 43 8.76 12.42 4.12
CA SER A 43 7.80 13.17 3.32
C SER A 43 8.46 13.99 2.21
N PHE A 44 7.83 14.05 1.05
CA PHE A 44 8.26 14.90 -0.07
C PHE A 44 7.14 15.04 -1.12
N ASP A 45 7.04 16.18 -1.77
CA ASP A 45 6.19 16.35 -2.95
C ASP A 45 7.04 16.26 -4.21
N VAL A 46 6.93 15.14 -4.92
CA VAL A 46 7.62 14.92 -6.20
C VAL A 46 6.91 15.65 -7.33
N ASN A 47 5.58 15.83 -7.26
CA ASN A 47 4.81 16.54 -8.28
C ASN A 47 5.06 18.06 -8.20
N GLY A 48 5.08 18.62 -6.99
CA GLY A 48 5.38 20.03 -6.70
C GLY A 48 6.88 20.34 -6.61
N ASN A 49 7.71 19.32 -6.40
CA ASN A 49 9.16 19.42 -6.16
C ASN A 49 9.49 20.29 -4.93
N ASP A 50 8.84 20.00 -3.81
CA ASP A 50 9.07 20.65 -2.52
C ASP A 50 8.90 19.65 -1.35
N PHE A 51 9.09 20.13 -0.11
CA PHE A 51 9.05 19.28 1.08
C PHE A 51 7.63 19.10 1.66
N ASP A 52 6.60 19.71 1.07
CA ASP A 52 5.23 19.71 1.58
C ASP A 52 4.35 18.72 0.80
N PRO A 53 4.11 17.50 1.32
CA PRO A 53 3.33 16.49 0.62
C PRO A 53 1.81 16.76 0.66
N MET A 54 1.37 17.96 1.06
CA MET A 54 -0.03 18.26 1.26
C MET A 54 -0.87 17.99 -0.01
N PRO A 55 -1.98 17.25 0.12
CA PRO A 55 -2.81 16.94 -1.02
C PRO A 55 -3.48 18.21 -1.55
N ARG A 56 -3.50 18.36 -2.89
CA ARG A 56 -4.30 19.40 -3.53
C ARG A 56 -5.78 19.12 -3.30
N TYR A 57 -6.47 20.09 -2.69
CA TYR A 57 -7.91 20.03 -2.47
C TYR A 57 -8.67 20.41 -3.73
N ASP A 58 -9.65 19.59 -4.08
CA ASP A 58 -10.58 19.83 -5.19
C ASP A 58 -12.01 19.46 -4.79
N ALA A 59 -12.99 19.73 -5.66
CA ALA A 59 -14.39 19.43 -5.37
C ALA A 59 -14.66 17.91 -5.32
N SER A 60 -13.88 17.10 -6.03
CA SER A 60 -14.08 15.65 -6.11
C SER A 60 -13.41 14.85 -4.99
N ASN A 61 -12.51 15.49 -4.23
CA ASN A 61 -11.63 14.87 -3.23
C ASN A 61 -10.83 13.69 -3.81
N GLU A 62 -10.31 13.82 -5.03
CA GLU A 62 -9.56 12.75 -5.71
C GLU A 62 -8.26 12.39 -4.98
N ASN A 63 -7.64 13.36 -4.31
CA ASN A 63 -6.35 13.21 -3.63
C ASN A 63 -6.46 12.64 -2.20
N LYS A 64 -7.56 11.96 -1.85
CA LYS A 64 -7.83 11.55 -0.46
C LYS A 64 -7.16 10.30 0.05
N HIS A 65 -6.88 9.38 -0.87
CA HIS A 65 -6.36 8.05 -0.57
C HIS A 65 -5.10 8.02 0.29
N GLY A 66 -4.09 8.86 0.02
CA GLY A 66 -2.86 8.86 0.81
C GLY A 66 -3.13 9.16 2.29
N THR A 67 -4.03 10.11 2.56
CA THR A 67 -4.52 10.41 3.92
C THR A 67 -5.26 9.24 4.55
N ARG A 68 -6.06 8.49 3.77
CA ARG A 68 -6.76 7.29 4.24
C ARG A 68 -5.78 6.18 4.61
N CYS A 69 -4.84 5.87 3.72
CA CYS A 69 -3.80 4.87 3.95
C CYS A 69 -2.90 5.23 5.14
N ALA A 70 -2.51 6.50 5.29
CA ALA A 70 -1.70 6.95 6.42
C ALA A 70 -2.40 6.72 7.77
N GLY A 71 -3.71 6.95 7.84
CA GLY A 71 -4.50 6.71 9.05
C GLY A 71 -4.56 5.24 9.47
N GLU A 72 -4.61 4.32 8.51
CA GLU A 72 -4.60 2.87 8.80
C GLU A 72 -3.29 2.43 9.47
N VAL A 73 -2.18 3.04 9.06
CA VAL A 73 -0.86 2.74 9.63
C VAL A 73 -0.70 3.38 11.01
N ALA A 74 -0.94 4.69 11.13
CA ALA A 74 -0.46 5.47 12.26
C ALA A 74 -1.42 6.58 12.75
N ALA A 75 -2.73 6.44 12.56
CA ALA A 75 -3.67 7.35 13.22
C ALA A 75 -3.46 7.31 14.75
N THR A 76 -3.36 8.49 15.36
CA THR A 76 -3.03 8.67 16.77
C THR A 76 -4.09 8.04 17.68
N ALA A 77 -3.65 7.26 18.68
CA ALA A 77 -4.52 6.68 19.69
C ALA A 77 -4.91 7.71 20.78
N ASN A 78 -5.98 7.43 21.53
CA ASN A 78 -6.35 8.12 22.77
C ASN A 78 -6.56 9.65 22.65
N ASN A 79 -7.01 10.13 21.49
CA ASN A 79 -7.29 11.55 21.26
C ASN A 79 -8.77 11.85 20.99
N SER A 80 -9.67 10.88 21.18
CA SER A 80 -11.12 10.98 20.89
C SER A 80 -11.48 11.34 19.44
N HIS A 81 -10.55 11.14 18.50
CA HIS A 81 -10.73 11.49 17.10
C HIS A 81 -10.64 10.26 16.21
N CYS A 82 -11.67 10.05 15.40
CA CYS A 82 -11.67 9.08 14.31
C CYS A 82 -11.50 7.61 14.71
N THR A 83 -10.26 7.11 14.62
CA THR A 83 -9.85 5.72 14.78
C THR A 83 -8.38 5.68 15.23
N VAL A 84 -7.84 4.48 15.41
CA VAL A 84 -6.43 4.24 15.74
C VAL A 84 -5.74 3.47 14.62
N GLY A 85 -4.50 3.85 14.32
CA GLY A 85 -3.65 3.13 13.37
C GLY A 85 -3.08 1.85 13.99
N ILE A 86 -2.74 0.88 13.16
CA ILE A 86 -2.17 -0.40 13.64
C ILE A 86 -0.86 -0.16 14.41
N ALA A 87 -0.01 0.72 13.91
CA ALA A 87 1.21 1.18 14.55
C ALA A 87 1.06 2.65 14.94
N PHE A 88 0.10 2.96 15.82
CA PHE A 88 -0.27 4.33 16.23
C PHE A 88 0.85 5.15 16.88
N ASN A 89 1.97 4.53 17.28
CA ASN A 89 3.17 5.20 17.78
C ASN A 89 4.28 5.34 16.71
N ALA A 90 4.09 4.78 15.51
CA ALA A 90 5.04 4.94 14.42
C ALA A 90 5.01 6.38 13.88
N LYS A 91 6.16 6.82 13.38
CA LYS A 91 6.22 8.02 12.55
C LYS A 91 5.65 7.70 11.16
N ILE A 92 4.89 8.63 10.61
CA ILE A 92 4.28 8.49 9.28
C ILE A 92 4.67 9.69 8.42
N GLY A 93 4.86 9.49 7.12
CA GLY A 93 5.08 10.55 6.15
C GLY A 93 4.32 10.27 4.86
N GLY A 94 4.41 11.18 3.89
CA GLY A 94 3.72 11.06 2.61
C GLY A 94 4.58 11.48 1.44
N VAL A 95 4.52 10.73 0.33
CA VAL A 95 5.14 11.12 -0.93
C VAL A 95 4.05 11.48 -1.93
N ARG A 96 3.91 12.76 -2.26
CA ARG A 96 2.95 13.22 -3.29
C ARG A 96 3.59 13.03 -4.67
N MET A 97 3.18 11.97 -5.36
CA MET A 97 3.74 11.59 -6.67
C MET A 97 2.70 11.17 -7.71
N LEU A 98 1.42 10.98 -7.31
CA LEU A 98 0.33 10.55 -8.19
C LEU A 98 -0.60 11.70 -8.66
N ASP A 99 -0.41 12.92 -8.16
CA ASP A 99 -1.26 14.08 -8.51
C ASP A 99 -0.61 14.89 -9.64
N GLY A 100 -0.26 14.19 -10.72
CA GLY A 100 0.45 14.70 -11.89
C GLY A 100 0.96 13.58 -12.80
N ASP A 101 1.73 13.94 -13.83
CA ASP A 101 2.34 12.97 -14.74
C ASP A 101 3.34 12.05 -14.00
N VAL A 102 3.14 10.74 -14.12
CA VAL A 102 4.01 9.74 -13.47
C VAL A 102 5.00 9.19 -14.48
N THR A 103 6.25 9.62 -14.40
CA THR A 103 7.37 9.13 -15.21
C THR A 103 8.23 8.13 -14.44
N ASP A 104 9.11 7.40 -15.13
CA ASP A 104 10.10 6.50 -14.49
C ASP A 104 10.95 7.24 -13.43
N MET A 105 11.35 8.49 -13.71
CA MET A 105 12.06 9.32 -12.72
C MET A 105 11.21 9.66 -11.49
N VAL A 106 9.91 9.97 -11.66
CA VAL A 106 9.01 10.27 -10.53
C VAL A 106 8.88 9.05 -9.63
N GLU A 107 8.70 7.86 -10.23
CA GLU A 107 8.68 6.59 -9.48
C GLU A 107 10.01 6.34 -8.76
N ALA A 108 11.14 6.45 -9.46
CA ALA A 108 12.45 6.20 -8.90
C ALA A 108 12.80 7.15 -7.73
N LYS A 109 12.49 8.45 -7.86
CA LYS A 109 12.66 9.44 -6.79
C LYS A 109 11.80 9.09 -5.57
N SER A 110 10.55 8.70 -5.79
CA SER A 110 9.61 8.33 -4.73
C SER A 110 10.10 7.09 -3.97
N LEU A 111 10.51 6.05 -4.71
CA LEU A 111 11.03 4.79 -4.15
C LEU A 111 12.39 4.94 -3.44
N SER A 112 13.16 5.96 -3.80
CA SER A 112 14.49 6.24 -3.24
C SER A 112 14.48 7.33 -2.18
N LEU A 113 13.32 7.80 -1.71
CA LEU A 113 13.25 8.86 -0.72
C LEU A 113 13.84 8.38 0.61
N ASN A 114 14.93 9.00 1.07
CA ASN A 114 15.53 8.83 2.39
C ASN A 114 15.58 7.38 2.92
N PRO A 115 16.19 6.42 2.19
CA PRO A 115 16.11 4.99 2.50
C PRO A 115 16.88 4.59 3.76
N GLN A 116 17.63 5.52 4.37
CA GLN A 116 18.28 5.31 5.68
C GLN A 116 17.39 5.72 6.86
N HIS A 117 16.31 6.45 6.59
CA HIS A 117 15.35 6.95 7.57
C HIS A 117 14.01 6.23 7.45
N ILE A 118 13.49 6.12 6.21
CA ILE A 118 12.26 5.40 5.92
C ILE A 118 12.53 3.90 5.95
N HIS A 119 11.74 3.18 6.75
CA HIS A 119 11.86 1.74 6.89
C HIS A 119 10.96 0.99 5.92
N ILE A 120 9.71 1.45 5.79
CA ILE A 120 8.64 0.79 5.04
C ILE A 120 8.03 1.82 4.08
N TYR A 121 7.87 1.41 2.83
CA TYR A 121 7.16 2.14 1.79
C TYR A 121 5.88 1.36 1.48
N SER A 122 4.72 2.00 1.58
CA SER A 122 3.43 1.40 1.23
C SER A 122 2.90 2.05 -0.05
N ALA A 123 2.60 1.24 -1.06
CA ALA A 123 2.15 1.71 -2.36
C ALA A 123 1.04 0.83 -2.94
N SER A 124 0.20 1.44 -3.77
CA SER A 124 -0.92 0.77 -4.43
C SER A 124 -1.17 1.40 -5.80
N TRP A 125 -0.11 1.61 -6.54
CA TRP A 125 -0.13 2.08 -7.92
C TRP A 125 0.57 1.07 -8.81
N GLY A 126 0.27 1.10 -10.10
CA GLY A 126 0.77 0.15 -11.08
C GLY A 126 0.20 0.47 -12.46
N PRO A 127 0.29 -0.48 -13.41
CA PRO A 127 -0.42 -0.40 -14.68
C PRO A 127 -1.94 -0.27 -14.51
N ASP A 128 -2.64 -0.06 -15.61
CA ASP A 128 -4.11 -0.04 -15.59
C ASP A 128 -4.65 -1.44 -15.24
N ASP A 129 -5.47 -1.55 -14.19
CA ASP A 129 -6.09 -2.81 -13.74
C ASP A 129 -7.29 -3.20 -14.65
N ASP A 130 -7.06 -3.27 -15.97
CA ASP A 130 -8.06 -3.41 -17.04
C ASP A 130 -8.15 -4.81 -17.65
N GLY A 131 -7.34 -5.75 -17.17
CA GLY A 131 -7.26 -7.13 -17.68
C GLY A 131 -6.61 -7.26 -19.05
N LYS A 132 -5.93 -6.20 -19.54
CA LYS A 132 -5.33 -6.14 -20.89
C LYS A 132 -3.91 -5.61 -20.87
N THR A 133 -3.52 -4.92 -19.80
CA THR A 133 -2.23 -4.26 -19.69
C THR A 133 -1.17 -5.17 -19.10
N VAL A 134 0.02 -5.21 -19.70
CA VAL A 134 1.22 -5.83 -19.13
C VAL A 134 2.31 -4.77 -19.12
N ASP A 135 2.69 -4.30 -17.93
CA ASP A 135 3.71 -3.27 -17.74
C ASP A 135 4.32 -3.38 -16.33
N GLY A 136 5.40 -2.67 -16.07
CA GLY A 136 6.09 -2.68 -14.79
C GLY A 136 7.07 -1.51 -14.64
N PRO A 137 7.94 -1.57 -13.61
CA PRO A 137 8.96 -0.56 -13.40
C PRO A 137 9.89 -0.48 -14.60
N ALA A 138 10.12 0.75 -15.09
CA ALA A 138 11.16 1.01 -16.07
C ALA A 138 12.54 1.06 -15.38
N SER A 139 13.60 1.43 -16.11
CA SER A 139 14.99 1.27 -15.68
C SER A 139 15.31 1.95 -14.35
N LEU A 140 14.84 3.19 -14.15
CA LEU A 140 15.16 3.96 -12.96
C LEU A 140 14.39 3.41 -11.75
N ALA A 141 13.09 3.12 -11.90
CA ALA A 141 12.29 2.53 -10.84
C ALA A 141 12.81 1.15 -10.44
N ARG A 142 13.25 0.32 -11.41
CA ARG A 142 13.87 -0.98 -11.15
C ARG A 142 15.18 -0.83 -10.36
N GLN A 143 16.02 0.11 -10.75
CA GLN A 143 17.26 0.42 -10.03
C GLN A 143 16.97 0.97 -8.63
N ALA A 144 15.92 1.77 -8.45
CA ALA A 144 15.49 2.27 -7.15
C ALA A 144 15.09 1.12 -6.22
N PHE A 145 14.34 0.12 -6.70
CA PHE A 145 14.06 -1.09 -5.93
C PHE A 145 15.34 -1.82 -5.55
N GLU A 146 16.23 -2.10 -6.50
CA GLU A 146 17.48 -2.83 -6.24
C GLU A 146 18.38 -2.10 -5.22
N ASN A 147 18.48 -0.78 -5.34
CA ASN A 147 19.23 0.07 -4.41
C ASN A 147 18.58 0.09 -3.03
N GLY A 148 17.25 0.23 -2.95
CA GLY A 148 16.51 0.19 -1.69
C GLY A 148 16.72 -1.14 -0.96
N ILE A 149 16.63 -2.25 -1.68
CA ILE A 149 16.83 -3.60 -1.13
C ILE A 149 18.28 -3.84 -0.67
N ARG A 150 19.29 -3.34 -1.40
CA ARG A 150 20.71 -3.57 -1.08
C ARG A 150 21.26 -2.62 -0.02
N MET A 151 20.83 -1.37 -0.05
CA MET A 151 21.46 -0.29 0.72
C MET A 151 20.53 0.35 1.74
N GLY A 152 19.21 0.26 1.56
CA GLY A 152 18.23 0.81 2.49
C GLY A 152 18.35 0.22 3.88
N ARG A 153 17.90 0.98 4.90
CA ARG A 153 17.99 0.61 6.31
C ARG A 153 19.40 0.12 6.70
N ARG A 154 20.43 0.85 6.28
CA ARG A 154 21.85 0.55 6.55
C ARG A 154 22.26 -0.85 6.09
N GLY A 155 21.73 -1.31 4.95
CA GLY A 155 22.00 -2.62 4.37
C GLY A 155 21.03 -3.74 4.77
N LEU A 156 20.05 -3.47 5.65
CA LEU A 156 18.98 -4.43 5.96
C LEU A 156 17.93 -4.54 4.83
N GLY A 157 17.90 -3.53 3.96
CA GLY A 157 16.99 -3.40 2.84
C GLY A 157 15.69 -2.68 3.22
N SER A 158 15.31 -1.71 2.39
CA SER A 158 13.98 -1.07 2.42
C SER A 158 12.88 -2.11 2.29
N VAL A 159 11.75 -1.88 2.93
CA VAL A 159 10.60 -2.78 2.86
C VAL A 159 9.52 -2.15 1.98
N PHE A 160 9.27 -2.73 0.80
CA PHE A 160 8.24 -2.24 -0.11
C PHE A 160 6.99 -3.11 0.01
N VAL A 161 5.88 -2.53 0.49
CA VAL A 161 4.58 -3.19 0.62
C VAL A 161 3.68 -2.71 -0.50
N TRP A 162 3.07 -3.63 -1.24
CA TRP A 162 2.33 -3.32 -2.46
C TRP A 162 0.94 -3.93 -2.46
N ALA A 163 -0.08 -3.17 -2.86
CA ALA A 163 -1.41 -3.74 -3.10
C ALA A 163 -1.41 -4.62 -4.35
N SER A 164 -2.09 -5.77 -4.32
CA SER A 164 -2.02 -6.73 -5.43
C SER A 164 -2.71 -6.29 -6.72
N GLY A 165 -3.78 -5.48 -6.63
CA GLY A 165 -4.57 -5.06 -7.80
C GLY A 165 -6.08 -4.96 -7.53
N ASN A 166 -6.83 -4.20 -8.35
CA ASN A 166 -8.29 -4.05 -8.24
C ASN A 166 -9.07 -4.47 -9.51
N GLY A 167 -8.40 -5.15 -10.44
CA GLY A 167 -8.89 -5.55 -11.76
C GLY A 167 -9.73 -6.84 -11.80
N GLY A 168 -10.14 -7.39 -10.65
CA GLY A 168 -10.89 -8.65 -10.58
C GLY A 168 -12.16 -8.69 -11.46
N ARG A 169 -12.89 -7.57 -11.56
CA ARG A 169 -14.06 -7.42 -12.47
C ARG A 169 -13.69 -7.48 -13.95
N SER A 170 -12.48 -7.02 -14.28
CA SER A 170 -11.92 -7.04 -15.63
C SER A 170 -11.27 -8.39 -15.97
N ARG A 171 -11.29 -9.35 -15.03
CA ARG A 171 -10.55 -10.62 -15.10
C ARG A 171 -9.04 -10.40 -15.24
N ASP A 172 -8.53 -9.37 -14.58
CA ASP A 172 -7.10 -9.10 -14.54
C ASP A 172 -6.35 -10.11 -13.66
N HIS A 173 -5.05 -10.20 -13.86
CA HIS A 173 -4.18 -11.16 -13.19
C HIS A 173 -2.87 -10.47 -12.81
N CYS A 174 -2.64 -10.33 -11.51
CA CYS A 174 -1.59 -9.44 -10.99
C CYS A 174 -0.14 -9.83 -11.37
N SER A 175 0.10 -11.01 -11.93
CA SER A 175 1.40 -11.32 -12.58
C SER A 175 1.70 -10.46 -13.82
N CYS A 176 0.71 -9.78 -14.39
CA CYS A 176 0.86 -8.81 -15.48
C CYS A 176 1.33 -7.42 -15.01
N ASP A 177 1.27 -7.16 -13.69
CA ASP A 177 1.81 -5.96 -13.06
C ASP A 177 3.22 -6.26 -12.51
N GLY A 178 4.23 -5.65 -13.13
CA GLY A 178 5.63 -5.84 -12.77
C GLY A 178 6.04 -5.21 -11.42
N TYR A 179 5.21 -4.38 -10.80
CA TYR A 179 5.43 -3.90 -9.44
C TYR A 179 5.06 -4.97 -8.43
N THR A 180 3.81 -5.45 -8.46
CA THR A 180 3.31 -6.50 -7.55
C THR A 180 3.95 -7.87 -7.81
N ASN A 181 4.38 -8.15 -9.04
CA ASN A 181 5.09 -9.39 -9.41
C ASN A 181 6.60 -9.36 -9.09
N SER A 182 7.11 -8.26 -8.51
CA SER A 182 8.52 -8.12 -8.15
C SER A 182 8.84 -8.88 -6.86
N ILE A 183 9.98 -9.57 -6.82
CA ILE A 183 10.49 -10.20 -5.58
C ILE A 183 10.87 -9.16 -4.51
N TYR A 184 11.08 -7.91 -4.91
CA TYR A 184 11.45 -6.81 -4.01
C TYR A 184 10.25 -6.21 -3.28
N THR A 185 9.03 -6.56 -3.70
CA THR A 185 7.79 -6.10 -3.09
C THR A 185 7.10 -7.22 -2.31
N ILE A 186 6.54 -6.86 -1.17
CA ILE A 186 5.60 -7.67 -0.42
C ILE A 186 4.20 -7.37 -0.97
N SER A 187 3.73 -8.21 -1.88
CA SER A 187 2.40 -8.07 -2.48
C SER A 187 1.30 -8.55 -1.53
N ILE A 188 0.31 -7.70 -1.28
CA ILE A 188 -0.76 -7.88 -0.31
C ILE A 188 -2.12 -7.82 -1.01
N SER A 189 -2.89 -8.88 -0.85
CA SER A 189 -4.27 -9.00 -1.34
C SER A 189 -5.30 -8.68 -0.25
N SER A 190 -6.59 -8.80 -0.56
CA SER A 190 -7.70 -8.47 0.34
C SER A 190 -8.58 -9.66 0.71
N THR A 191 -9.12 -9.63 1.91
CA THR A 191 -10.29 -10.45 2.29
C THR A 191 -11.39 -9.56 2.85
N ALA A 192 -12.63 -9.89 2.55
CA ALA A 192 -13.79 -9.22 3.14
C ALA A 192 -13.93 -9.61 4.62
N GLU A 193 -14.76 -8.87 5.36
CA GLU A 193 -15.14 -9.24 6.74
C GLU A 193 -15.68 -10.68 6.83
N SER A 194 -16.49 -11.09 5.86
CA SER A 194 -17.02 -12.46 5.75
C SER A 194 -15.96 -13.54 5.45
N GLY A 195 -14.68 -13.18 5.32
CA GLY A 195 -13.59 -14.08 4.94
C GLY A 195 -13.57 -14.44 3.45
N LYS A 196 -14.53 -13.93 2.67
CA LYS A 196 -14.63 -14.18 1.23
C LYS A 196 -13.65 -13.30 0.45
N LYS A 197 -13.26 -13.80 -0.73
CA LYS A 197 -12.56 -13.02 -1.75
C LYS A 197 -13.46 -11.85 -2.20
N PRO A 198 -12.99 -10.59 -2.14
CA PRO A 198 -13.72 -9.46 -2.70
C PRO A 198 -13.77 -9.51 -4.23
N TRP A 199 -14.81 -8.91 -4.81
CA TRP A 199 -15.05 -8.93 -6.26
C TRP A 199 -13.97 -8.21 -7.10
N TYR A 200 -13.19 -7.30 -6.51
CA TYR A 200 -12.12 -6.55 -7.17
C TYR A 200 -10.76 -7.26 -7.15
N LEU A 201 -10.63 -8.33 -6.38
CA LEU A 201 -9.35 -8.99 -6.14
C LEU A 201 -8.78 -9.61 -7.41
N GLU A 202 -7.50 -9.33 -7.68
CA GLU A 202 -6.70 -10.01 -8.69
C GLU A 202 -5.94 -11.18 -8.07
N GLU A 203 -5.92 -12.30 -8.78
CA GLU A 203 -5.26 -13.53 -8.33
C GLU A 203 -3.91 -13.67 -9.01
N CYS A 204 -2.87 -14.03 -8.26
CA CYS A 204 -1.57 -14.38 -8.83
C CYS A 204 -0.65 -15.04 -7.81
N ALA A 205 0.31 -15.83 -8.31
CA ALA A 205 1.28 -16.53 -7.48
C ALA A 205 2.31 -15.62 -6.78
N SER A 206 2.40 -14.34 -7.18
CA SER A 206 3.31 -13.36 -6.56
C SER A 206 2.76 -12.71 -5.29
N THR A 207 1.45 -12.83 -5.02
CA THR A 207 0.86 -12.36 -3.77
C THR A 207 1.51 -13.10 -2.59
N LEU A 208 1.89 -12.39 -1.53
CA LEU A 208 2.54 -12.98 -0.35
C LEU A 208 1.64 -13.03 0.88
N ALA A 209 0.63 -12.18 0.98
CA ALA A 209 -0.31 -12.27 2.08
C ALA A 209 -1.63 -11.60 1.75
N THR A 210 -2.51 -11.61 2.73
CA THR A 210 -3.79 -10.94 2.68
C THR A 210 -3.99 -10.15 3.97
N THR A 211 -4.71 -9.04 3.90
CA THR A 211 -5.28 -8.37 5.07
C THR A 211 -6.74 -8.05 4.78
N TYR A 212 -7.49 -7.60 5.78
CA TYR A 212 -8.89 -7.24 5.56
C TYR A 212 -9.03 -6.08 4.55
N SER A 213 -10.22 -5.89 4.00
CA SER A 213 -10.63 -4.67 3.30
C SER A 213 -12.15 -4.73 3.15
N SER A 214 -12.70 -3.96 2.21
CA SER A 214 -14.09 -4.03 1.80
C SER A 214 -14.45 -5.36 1.11
N GLY A 215 -15.73 -5.68 1.10
CA GLY A 215 -16.28 -6.82 0.36
C GLY A 215 -17.56 -6.47 -0.37
N GLU A 216 -18.57 -7.31 -0.17
CA GLU A 216 -19.93 -7.08 -0.62
C GLU A 216 -20.59 -5.92 0.15
N SER A 217 -21.80 -5.52 -0.26
CA SER A 217 -22.52 -4.40 0.36
C SER A 217 -22.83 -4.59 1.85
N TYR A 218 -22.90 -5.84 2.31
CA TYR A 218 -23.14 -6.20 3.71
C TYR A 218 -21.86 -6.35 4.55
N ASP A 219 -20.68 -6.40 3.91
CA ASP A 219 -19.41 -6.46 4.63
C ASP A 219 -19.02 -5.05 5.12
N ARG A 220 -18.50 -4.95 6.35
CA ARG A 220 -17.87 -3.72 6.82
C ARG A 220 -16.67 -3.37 5.94
N LYS A 221 -16.39 -2.06 5.87
CA LYS A 221 -15.27 -1.47 5.13
C LYS A 221 -14.24 -0.92 6.12
N ILE A 222 -13.15 -0.35 5.60
CA ILE A 222 -12.10 0.19 6.43
C ILE A 222 -12.47 1.58 6.95
N ILE A 223 -12.32 1.74 8.27
CA ILE A 223 -12.49 3.01 8.99
C ILE A 223 -11.11 3.67 9.14
N THR A 224 -10.95 4.89 8.64
CA THR A 224 -9.69 5.63 8.68
C THR A 224 -9.89 7.15 8.58
N THR A 225 -8.81 7.92 8.71
CA THR A 225 -8.77 9.36 8.47
C THR A 225 -9.07 9.69 7.00
N ASP A 226 -9.59 10.87 6.71
CA ASP A 226 -9.97 11.30 5.36
C ASP A 226 -9.60 12.77 5.14
N LEU A 227 -9.60 13.22 3.88
CA LEU A 227 -9.35 14.63 3.56
C LEU A 227 -10.30 15.55 4.30
N ARG A 228 -9.85 16.81 4.43
CA ARG A 228 -10.61 17.89 5.04
C ARG A 228 -10.93 17.61 6.50
N GLN A 229 -9.99 16.93 7.18
CA GLN A 229 -10.13 16.54 8.58
C GLN A 229 -11.44 15.77 8.79
N ARG A 230 -11.60 14.65 8.09
CA ARG A 230 -12.80 13.83 8.24
C ARG A 230 -12.41 12.41 8.61
N CYS A 231 -13.43 11.67 8.98
CA CYS A 231 -13.35 10.22 9.06
C CYS A 231 -14.15 9.62 7.92
N THR A 232 -13.67 8.48 7.45
CA THR A 232 -14.39 7.65 6.50
C THR A 232 -14.52 6.26 7.08
N ASP A 233 -15.69 5.68 6.90
CA ASP A 233 -16.00 4.27 7.14
C ASP A 233 -16.10 3.48 5.82
N SER A 234 -15.56 4.06 4.75
CA SER A 234 -15.80 3.65 3.37
C SER A 234 -14.51 3.67 2.55
N HIS A 235 -13.37 3.38 3.18
CA HIS A 235 -12.16 3.02 2.45
C HIS A 235 -12.18 1.54 2.04
N THR A 236 -11.70 1.24 0.84
CA THR A 236 -12.02 0.03 0.08
C THR A 236 -10.87 -0.33 -0.87
N GLY A 237 -10.90 -1.55 -1.43
CA GLY A 237 -9.93 -2.03 -2.41
C GLY A 237 -8.68 -2.66 -1.77
N THR A 238 -7.83 -3.29 -2.59
CA THR A 238 -6.54 -3.83 -2.14
C THR A 238 -5.58 -2.75 -1.63
N SER A 239 -5.84 -1.50 -2.00
CA SER A 239 -5.10 -0.35 -1.53
C SER A 239 -5.34 0.02 -0.06
N ALA A 240 -6.42 -0.48 0.57
CA ALA A 240 -6.59 -0.44 2.02
C ALA A 240 -5.91 -1.65 2.70
N SER A 241 -5.69 -2.74 1.97
CA SER A 241 -5.00 -3.91 2.51
C SER A 241 -3.49 -3.68 2.71
N ALA A 242 -2.82 -3.03 1.76
CA ALA A 242 -1.36 -2.79 1.83
C ALA A 242 -0.92 -1.89 3.01
N PRO A 243 -1.61 -0.79 3.35
CA PRO A 243 -1.32 0.01 4.55
C PRO A 243 -1.49 -0.78 5.85
N MET A 244 -2.51 -1.64 5.93
CA MET A 244 -2.64 -2.49 7.12
C MET A 244 -1.45 -3.45 7.29
N ALA A 245 -1.00 -4.09 6.21
CA ALA A 245 0.20 -4.91 6.26
C ALA A 245 1.46 -4.09 6.62
N ALA A 246 1.59 -2.87 6.10
CA ALA A 246 2.68 -1.97 6.47
C ALA A 246 2.68 -1.62 7.97
N GLY A 247 1.50 -1.38 8.56
CA GLY A 247 1.34 -1.18 10.01
C GLY A 247 1.78 -2.40 10.82
N ILE A 248 1.39 -3.61 10.42
CA ILE A 248 1.80 -4.83 11.12
C ILE A 248 3.31 -5.09 10.98
N ILE A 249 3.87 -4.83 9.80
CA ILE A 249 5.33 -4.90 9.59
C ILE A 249 6.07 -3.87 10.45
N ALA A 250 5.50 -2.67 10.66
CA ALA A 250 6.10 -1.69 11.58
C ALA A 250 6.17 -2.23 13.01
N LEU A 251 5.13 -2.91 13.51
CA LEU A 251 5.16 -3.59 14.81
C LEU A 251 6.21 -4.72 14.85
N ALA A 252 6.36 -5.47 13.76
CA ALA A 252 7.40 -6.51 13.67
C ALA A 252 8.82 -5.91 13.71
N LEU A 253 9.03 -4.77 13.05
CA LEU A 253 10.29 -4.03 13.08
C LEU A 253 10.56 -3.35 14.43
N GLU A 254 9.52 -2.92 15.15
CA GLU A 254 9.65 -2.47 16.54
C GLU A 254 10.14 -3.62 17.44
N ALA A 255 9.58 -4.81 17.28
CA ALA A 255 9.99 -5.99 18.03
C ALA A 255 11.42 -6.46 17.69
N ASN A 256 11.84 -6.33 16.42
CA ASN A 256 13.21 -6.61 16.01
C ASN A 256 13.65 -5.68 14.85
N PRO A 257 14.43 -4.62 15.13
CA PRO A 257 14.83 -3.65 14.11
C PRO A 257 15.88 -4.19 13.13
N PHE A 258 16.49 -5.35 13.41
CA PHE A 258 17.52 -5.98 12.58
C PHE A 258 16.97 -6.94 11.52
N LEU A 259 15.65 -7.09 11.43
CA LEU A 259 15.03 -7.90 10.37
C LEU A 259 15.36 -7.31 9.00
N THR A 260 15.93 -8.13 8.13
CA THR A 260 16.12 -7.77 6.73
C THR A 260 14.80 -7.81 5.96
N TRP A 261 14.76 -7.20 4.77
CA TRP A 261 13.60 -7.25 3.89
C TRP A 261 13.15 -8.70 3.59
N ARG A 262 14.10 -9.65 3.49
CA ARG A 262 13.80 -11.08 3.31
C ARG A 262 13.28 -11.74 4.57
N ASP A 263 13.83 -11.40 5.74
CA ASP A 263 13.35 -11.97 7.01
C ASP A 263 11.88 -11.63 7.22
N ILE A 264 11.46 -10.41 6.85
CA ILE A 264 10.06 -10.00 6.90
C ILE A 264 9.19 -10.86 5.97
N GLN A 265 9.62 -11.08 4.71
CA GLN A 265 8.91 -11.99 3.80
C GLN A 265 8.80 -13.42 4.39
N HIS A 266 9.89 -13.92 4.99
CA HIS A 266 9.89 -15.23 5.64
C HIS A 266 8.97 -15.31 6.86
N ILE A 267 8.90 -14.26 7.67
CA ILE A 267 7.98 -14.17 8.81
C ILE A 267 6.55 -14.25 8.30
N ILE A 268 6.18 -13.40 7.33
CA ILE A 268 4.85 -13.39 6.73
C ILE A 268 4.45 -14.81 6.27
N VAL A 269 5.30 -15.46 5.47
CA VAL A 269 5.08 -16.83 4.98
C VAL A 269 4.85 -17.84 6.11
N ARG A 270 5.55 -17.68 7.25
CA ARG A 270 5.49 -18.64 8.36
C ARG A 270 4.35 -18.38 9.35
N THR A 271 3.89 -17.13 9.48
CA THR A 271 3.00 -16.72 10.59
C THR A 271 1.57 -16.43 10.17
N SER A 272 1.35 -16.14 8.89
CA SER A 272 0.03 -15.86 8.34
C SER A 272 -0.91 -17.08 8.50
N ARG A 273 -2.23 -16.87 8.70
CA ARG A 273 -3.23 -17.92 8.95
C ARG A 273 -4.37 -18.03 7.93
N ALA A 274 -4.79 -19.27 7.58
CA ALA A 274 -5.88 -19.56 6.64
C ALA A 274 -7.26 -19.70 7.29
N GLY A 275 -7.34 -19.92 8.61
CA GLY A 275 -8.51 -20.52 9.26
C GLY A 275 -9.85 -19.79 9.13
N HIS A 276 -9.85 -18.50 8.77
CA HIS A 276 -11.07 -17.69 8.59
C HIS A 276 -11.24 -17.19 7.15
N LEU A 277 -10.42 -17.70 6.21
CA LEU A 277 -10.49 -17.34 4.80
C LEU A 277 -11.29 -18.42 4.05
N ASN A 278 -12.30 -17.99 3.30
CA ASN A 278 -13.14 -18.87 2.52
C ASN A 278 -12.60 -18.96 1.09
N ALA A 279 -12.00 -20.10 0.78
CA ALA A 279 -11.40 -20.39 -0.50
C ALA A 279 -11.56 -21.90 -0.77
N ASN A 280 -11.96 -22.25 -1.99
CA ASN A 280 -12.46 -23.60 -2.31
C ASN A 280 -11.34 -24.56 -2.71
N ASP A 281 -10.12 -24.08 -2.94
CA ASP A 281 -9.05 -24.84 -3.58
C ASP A 281 -7.68 -24.67 -2.90
N TRP A 282 -7.67 -24.49 -1.58
CA TRP A 282 -6.45 -24.50 -0.76
C TRP A 282 -5.53 -25.68 -1.13
N LYS A 283 -4.31 -25.36 -1.59
CA LYS A 283 -3.26 -26.35 -1.87
C LYS A 283 -2.20 -26.29 -0.78
N THR A 284 -1.79 -27.44 -0.30
CA THR A 284 -0.60 -27.55 0.56
C THR A 284 0.62 -27.67 -0.32
N ASN A 285 1.58 -26.76 -0.16
CA ASN A 285 2.84 -26.80 -0.89
C ASN A 285 3.82 -27.84 -0.29
N ALA A 286 4.98 -28.01 -0.94
CA ALA A 286 6.00 -28.98 -0.52
C ALA A 286 6.61 -28.69 0.87
N ALA A 287 6.45 -27.48 1.41
CA ALA A 287 6.93 -27.09 2.74
C ALA A 287 5.82 -27.20 3.81
N GLY A 288 4.65 -27.76 3.47
CA GLY A 288 3.55 -27.98 4.42
C GLY A 288 2.66 -26.77 4.67
N TYR A 289 2.83 -25.67 3.94
CA TYR A 289 1.99 -24.48 4.07
C TYR A 289 0.82 -24.52 3.10
N LYS A 290 -0.36 -24.09 3.57
CA LYS A 290 -1.55 -23.90 2.73
C LYS A 290 -1.46 -22.58 1.97
N GLY A 291 -1.69 -22.60 0.67
CA GLY A 291 -1.79 -21.43 -0.19
C GLY A 291 -2.82 -21.63 -1.31
N GLU A 292 -3.31 -20.52 -1.87
CA GLU A 292 -4.21 -20.48 -3.02
C GLU A 292 -3.95 -19.18 -3.81
N LEU A 293 -4.17 -19.17 -5.13
CA LEU A 293 -3.90 -18.02 -6.02
C LEU A 293 -4.50 -16.66 -5.55
N PRO A 294 -5.71 -16.58 -4.97
CA PRO A 294 -6.23 -15.32 -4.40
C PRO A 294 -5.65 -14.95 -3.03
N PHE A 295 -5.07 -15.90 -2.30
CA PHE A 295 -4.73 -15.78 -0.88
C PHE A 295 -3.33 -16.30 -0.53
N PHE A 296 -2.39 -16.28 -1.48
CA PHE A 296 -1.05 -16.83 -1.23
C PHE A 296 -0.47 -16.19 0.05
N PHE A 297 -0.19 -17.06 1.01
CA PHE A 297 0.38 -16.76 2.33
C PHE A 297 -0.36 -15.74 3.20
N PHE A 298 -1.67 -15.95 3.27
CA PHE A 298 -2.56 -15.76 4.43
C PHE A 298 -2.74 -14.38 5.13
N ALA A 299 -3.71 -14.32 6.06
CA ALA A 299 -4.03 -13.14 6.86
C ALA A 299 -2.95 -12.83 7.91
N ILE A 300 -2.36 -11.63 7.85
CA ILE A 300 -1.53 -11.09 8.94
C ILE A 300 -2.47 -10.52 10.00
N ARG A 301 -2.31 -10.96 11.26
CA ARG A 301 -3.13 -10.52 12.40
C ARG A 301 -2.37 -9.52 13.24
#